data_AF-A0A327QWG7-F1
#
_entry.id   AF-A0A327QWG7-F1
#
_cell.length_a   1.000
_cell.length_b   1.000
_cell.length_c   1.000
_cell.angle_alpha   90.00
_cell.angle_beta   90.00
_cell.angle_gamma   90.00
#
_symmetry.space_group_name_H-M   'P 1'
#
loop_
_entity.id
_entity.type
_entity.pdbx_description
1 polymer ?
#
loop_
_entity_poly.entity_id
_entity_poly.type
_entity_poly.pdbx_seq_one_letter_code
_entity_poly.pdbx_strand_id
1 'polypeptide(L)'
;MLSYFSSPLYLTIGFLLLTVLSLLIFGKDQAESLWNIGGIVFGCYIIFSSILVLFIDAGWGYFFRILGYSILYLILSGILIQIIIQVRQIPGSNESAMIFLIIMFHPILLLFLKFIKWLFSILAQK
;
A
#
# COMPACT_ATOMS: atom_id res chain seq x y z
N MET A 1 6.33 11.89 17.65
CA MET A 1 5.27 11.63 16.63
C MET A 1 5.75 10.77 15.47
N LEU A 2 6.95 10.97 14.90
CA LEU A 2 7.52 10.13 13.82
C LEU A 2 7.70 8.63 14.18
N SER A 3 7.82 8.30 15.47
CA SER A 3 7.97 6.92 15.98
C SER A 3 6.79 5.99 15.68
N TYR A 4 5.56 6.53 15.57
CA TYR A 4 4.40 5.69 15.22
C TYR A 4 4.39 5.34 13.72
N PHE A 5 4.83 6.26 12.86
CA PHE A 5 4.91 6.02 11.40
C PHE A 5 6.08 5.11 10.99
N SER A 6 7.09 4.95 11.85
CA SER A 6 8.19 4.01 11.60
C SER A 6 7.84 2.55 11.91
N SER A 7 6.64 2.27 12.44
CA SER A 7 6.13 0.90 12.52
C SER A 7 5.30 0.58 11.28
N PRO A 8 5.70 -0.42 10.47
CA PRO A 8 4.93 -0.84 9.29
C PRO A 8 3.47 -1.23 9.63
N LEU A 9 3.21 -1.70 10.86
CA LEU A 9 1.87 -2.03 11.33
C LEU A 9 0.96 -0.81 11.40
N TYR A 10 1.37 0.25 12.10
CA TYR A 10 0.56 1.45 12.27
C TYR A 10 0.31 2.16 10.96
N LEU A 11 1.33 2.19 10.08
CA LEU A 11 1.17 2.71 8.73
C LEU A 11 0.07 1.95 7.96
N THR A 12 0.11 0.63 8.04
CA THR A 12 -0.87 -0.24 7.36
C THR A 12 -2.27 -0.05 7.91
N ILE A 13 -2.43 0.03 9.24
CA ILE A 13 -3.74 0.28 9.87
C ILE A 13 -4.28 1.66 9.45
N GLY A 14 -3.44 2.69 9.48
CA GLY A 14 -3.85 4.05 9.09
C GLY A 14 -4.34 4.13 7.65
N PHE A 15 -3.62 3.49 6.73
CA PHE A 15 -4.04 3.42 5.32
C PHE A 15 -5.24 2.50 5.09
N LEU A 16 -5.39 1.41 5.84
CA LEU A 16 -6.59 0.57 5.79
C LEU A 16 -7.83 1.37 6.21
N LEU A 17 -7.75 2.13 7.30
CA LEU A 17 -8.83 3.02 7.72
C LEU A 17 -9.12 4.10 6.68
N LEU A 18 -8.07 4.65 6.06
CA LEU A 18 -8.23 5.58 4.95
C LEU A 18 -8.94 4.93 3.76
N THR A 19 -8.62 3.68 3.41
CA THR A 19 -9.33 2.93 2.35
C THR A 19 -10.80 2.77 2.70
N VAL A 20 -11.13 2.38 3.93
CA VAL A 20 -12.53 2.27 4.38
C VAL A 20 -13.24 3.60 4.19
N LEU A 21 -12.67 4.71 4.69
CA LEU A 21 -13.26 6.05 4.54
C LEU A 21 -13.40 6.46 3.07
N SER A 22 -12.38 6.21 2.24
CA SER A 22 -12.42 6.54 0.82
C SER A 22 -13.50 5.74 0.08
N LEU A 23 -13.68 4.46 0.39
CA LEU A 23 -14.73 3.63 -0.20
C LEU A 23 -16.13 4.10 0.25
N LEU A 24 -16.29 4.55 1.49
CA LEU A 24 -17.57 5.06 1.98
C LEU A 24 -17.95 6.42 1.37
N ILE A 25 -16.99 7.32 1.19
CA ILE A 25 -17.23 8.69 0.72
C ILE A 25 -17.28 8.76 -0.82
N PHE A 26 -16.38 8.05 -1.49
CA PHE A 26 -16.19 8.17 -2.95
C PHE A 26 -16.64 6.92 -3.72
N GLY A 27 -17.00 5.84 -3.03
CA GLY A 27 -17.42 4.58 -3.66
C GLY A 27 -18.74 4.72 -4.40
N LYS A 28 -18.66 4.77 -5.73
CA LYS A 28 -19.83 4.79 -6.62
C LYS A 28 -20.42 3.38 -6.77
N ASP A 29 -21.62 3.31 -7.31
CA ASP A 29 -22.40 2.07 -7.53
C ASP A 29 -21.87 1.22 -8.71
N GLN A 30 -20.55 1.13 -8.85
CA GLN A 30 -19.86 0.29 -9.84
C GLN A 30 -18.66 -0.38 -9.18
N ALA A 31 -18.51 -1.69 -9.38
CA ALA A 31 -17.43 -2.49 -8.77
C ALA A 31 -16.04 -1.96 -9.16
N GLU A 32 -15.86 -1.56 -10.42
CA GLU A 32 -14.63 -0.96 -10.94
C GLU A 32 -14.25 0.32 -10.18
N SER A 33 -15.23 1.15 -9.81
CA SER A 33 -14.97 2.36 -9.04
C SER A 33 -14.41 2.05 -7.66
N LEU A 34 -14.95 1.02 -6.98
CA LEU A 34 -14.47 0.60 -5.66
C LEU A 34 -13.04 0.07 -5.74
N TRP A 35 -12.77 -0.77 -6.74
CA TRP A 35 -11.44 -1.30 -6.98
C TRP A 35 -10.42 -0.21 -7.34
N ASN A 36 -10.81 0.77 -8.14
CA ASN A 36 -9.95 1.91 -8.47
C ASN A 36 -9.62 2.75 -7.24
N ILE A 37 -10.61 3.05 -6.40
CA ILE A 37 -10.38 3.79 -5.15
C ILE A 37 -9.45 3.01 -4.22
N GLY A 38 -9.74 1.72 -3.99
CA GLY A 38 -8.88 0.85 -3.18
C GLY A 38 -7.45 0.78 -3.72
N GLY A 39 -7.30 0.64 -5.04
CA GLY A 39 -6.01 0.62 -5.72
C GLY A 39 -5.24 1.94 -5.60
N ILE A 40 -5.91 3.09 -5.71
CA ILE A 40 -5.27 4.41 -5.53
C ILE A 40 -4.74 4.55 -4.11
N VAL A 41 -5.56 4.26 -3.09
CA VAL A 41 -5.13 4.39 -1.69
C VAL A 41 -3.99 3.41 -1.38
N PHE A 42 -4.05 2.19 -1.90
CA PHE A 42 -2.97 1.21 -1.77
C PHE A 42 -1.68 1.66 -2.50
N GLY A 43 -1.81 2.27 -3.67
CA GLY A 43 -0.68 2.88 -4.38
C GLY A 43 -0.02 4.00 -3.58
N CYS A 44 -0.81 4.87 -2.95
CA CYS A 44 -0.29 5.90 -2.04
C CYS A 44 0.45 5.29 -0.84
N TYR A 45 -0.08 4.22 -0.27
CA TYR A 45 0.59 3.48 0.81
C TYR A 45 1.93 2.90 0.37
N ILE A 46 2.02 2.33 -0.83
CA ILE A 46 3.27 1.80 -1.39
C ILE A 46 4.30 2.90 -1.56
N ILE A 47 3.92 4.04 -2.15
CA ILE A 47 4.83 5.17 -2.34
C ILE A 47 5.32 5.67 -0.97
N PHE A 48 4.41 5.89 -0.03
CA PHE A 48 4.74 6.43 1.28
C PHE A 48 5.62 5.47 2.10
N SER A 49 5.26 4.19 2.16
CA SER A 49 6.06 3.16 2.85
C SER A 49 7.45 2.98 2.23
N SER A 50 7.55 3.09 0.91
CA SER A 50 8.83 3.00 0.21
C SER A 50 9.72 4.21 0.51
N ILE A 51 9.17 5.43 0.53
CA ILE A 51 9.90 6.65 0.90
C ILE A 51 10.46 6.54 2.33
N LEU A 52 9.71 5.96 3.28
CA LEU A 52 10.18 5.77 4.66
C LEU A 52 11.45 4.90 4.76
N VAL A 53 11.73 4.03 3.79
CA VAL A 53 12.99 3.25 3.74
C VAL A 53 14.21 4.15 3.66
N LEU A 54 14.09 5.34 3.04
CA LEU A 54 15.18 6.31 2.97
C LEU A 54 15.57 6.84 4.37
N PHE A 55 14.58 7.04 5.24
CA PHE A 55 14.75 7.70 6.53
C PHE A 55 14.99 6.74 7.70
N ILE A 56 14.66 5.46 7.55
CA ILE A 56 14.76 4.48 8.63
C ILE A 56 16.04 3.65 8.46
N ASP A 57 16.92 3.71 9.47
CA ASP A 57 18.14 2.91 9.55
C ASP A 57 17.86 1.53 10.15
N ALA A 58 16.90 0.84 9.55
CA ALA A 58 16.64 -0.55 9.84
C ALA A 58 17.12 -1.38 8.65
N GLY A 59 17.82 -2.49 8.92
CA GLY A 59 18.35 -3.37 7.89
C GLY A 59 17.26 -4.05 7.04
N TRP A 60 17.57 -5.21 6.47
CA TRP A 60 16.59 -5.96 5.65
C TRP A 60 15.29 -6.33 6.38
N GLY A 61 15.28 -6.38 7.71
CA GLY A 61 14.07 -6.64 8.49
C GLY A 61 12.93 -5.64 8.23
N TYR A 62 13.23 -4.35 8.02
CA TYR A 62 12.18 -3.35 7.75
C TYR A 62 11.57 -3.52 6.35
N PHE A 63 12.41 -3.85 5.37
CA PHE A 63 11.98 -4.20 4.02
C PHE A 63 10.98 -5.37 4.02
N PHE A 64 11.33 -6.49 4.65
CA PHE A 64 10.46 -7.67 4.69
C PHE A 64 9.16 -7.41 5.46
N ARG A 65 9.22 -6.61 6.53
CA ARG A 65 8.02 -6.21 7.26
C ARG A 65 7.07 -5.39 6.38
N ILE A 66 7.55 -4.34 5.71
CA ILE A 66 6.70 -3.55 4.80
C ILE A 66 6.08 -4.46 3.74
N LEU A 67 6.89 -5.31 3.11
CA LEU A 67 6.40 -6.22 2.06
C LEU A 67 5.29 -7.14 2.60
N GLY A 68 5.51 -7.77 3.76
CA GLY A 68 4.50 -8.63 4.39
C GLY A 68 3.22 -7.88 4.75
N TYR A 69 3.33 -6.69 5.33
CA TYR A 69 2.16 -5.87 5.65
C TYR A 69 1.43 -5.35 4.42
N SER A 70 2.12 -5.14 3.30
CA SER A 70 1.51 -4.72 2.05
C SER A 70 0.69 -5.83 1.41
N ILE A 71 1.17 -7.07 1.51
CA ILE A 71 0.39 -8.25 1.10
C ILE A 71 -0.86 -8.38 1.99
N LEU A 72 -0.69 -8.25 3.32
CA LEU A 72 -1.82 -8.29 4.25
C LEU A 72 -2.85 -7.21 3.96
N TYR A 73 -2.40 -5.97 3.74
CA TYR A 73 -3.28 -4.85 3.41
C TYR A 73 -4.05 -5.10 2.12
N LEU A 74 -3.38 -5.62 1.10
CA LEU A 74 -4.06 -5.94 -0.15
C LEU A 74 -5.15 -6.99 0.04
N ILE A 75 -4.86 -8.08 0.77
CA ILE A 75 -5.83 -9.13 1.06
C ILE A 75 -7.04 -8.54 1.80
N LEU A 76 -6.80 -7.76 2.85
CA LEU A 76 -7.87 -7.13 3.64
C LEU A 76 -8.71 -6.17 2.81
N SER A 77 -8.08 -5.36 1.95
CA SER A 77 -8.79 -4.44 1.05
C SER A 77 -9.62 -5.19 0.02
N GLY A 78 -9.10 -6.29 -0.53
CA GLY A 78 -9.83 -7.14 -1.46
C GLY A 78 -11.05 -7.77 -0.82
N ILE A 79 -10.92 -8.32 0.39
CA ILE A 79 -12.04 -8.85 1.17
C ILE A 79 -13.08 -7.75 1.44
N LEU A 80 -12.63 -6.57 1.88
CA LEU A 80 -13.51 -5.44 2.17
C LEU A 80 -14.33 -5.01 0.94
N ILE A 81 -13.68 -4.84 -0.21
CA ILE A 81 -14.34 -4.43 -1.45
C ILE A 81 -15.35 -5.49 -1.89
N GLN A 82 -15.00 -6.78 -1.80
CA GLN A 82 -15.93 -7.88 -2.11
C GLN A 82 -17.15 -7.89 -1.19
N ILE A 83 -16.96 -7.66 0.11
CA ILE A 83 -18.06 -7.53 1.07
C ILE A 83 -18.97 -6.37 0.67
N ILE A 84 -18.42 -5.20 0.32
CA ILE A 84 -19.21 -4.03 -0.09
C ILE A 84 -20.02 -4.34 -1.35
N ILE A 85 -19.40 -4.97 -2.36
CA ILE A 85 -20.07 -5.35 -3.61
C ILE A 85 -21.25 -6.29 -3.32
N GLN A 86 -21.04 -7.33 -2.51
CA GLN A 86 -22.07 -8.32 -2.17
C GLN A 86 -23.21 -7.71 -1.35
N VAL A 87 -22.89 -6.90 -0.34
CA VAL A 87 -23.89 -6.28 0.55
C VAL A 87 -24.72 -5.24 -0.20
N ARG A 88 -24.11 -4.45 -1.08
CA ARG A 88 -24.79 -3.38 -1.84
C ARG A 88 -25.31 -3.84 -3.20
N GLN A 89 -25.12 -5.11 -3.56
CA GLN A 89 -25.49 -5.67 -4.88
C GLN A 89 -24.98 -4.82 -6.06
N ILE A 90 -23.73 -4.37 -5.98
CA ILE A 90 -23.16 -3.44 -6.96
C ILE A 90 -22.85 -4.19 -8.28
N PRO A 91 -23.34 -3.70 -9.44
CA PRO A 91 -23.04 -4.32 -10.72
C PRO A 91 -21.61 -4.03 -11.19
N GLY A 92 -21.02 -4.97 -11.94
CA GLY A 92 -19.73 -4.79 -12.62
C GLY A 92 -18.82 -6.01 -12.54
N SER A 93 -17.64 -5.90 -13.17
CA SER A 93 -16.59 -6.91 -13.07
C SER A 93 -15.97 -6.91 -11.67
N ASN A 94 -15.80 -8.10 -11.10
CA ASN A 94 -15.11 -8.30 -9.82
C ASN A 94 -13.58 -8.24 -9.97
N GLU A 95 -13.06 -8.10 -11.19
CA GLU A 95 -11.63 -8.13 -11.48
C GLU A 95 -11.14 -6.76 -11.94
N SER A 96 -10.16 -6.21 -11.22
CA SER A 96 -9.40 -5.04 -11.66
C SER A 96 -7.94 -5.42 -11.86
N ALA A 97 -7.48 -5.36 -13.12
CA ALA A 97 -6.09 -5.60 -13.51
C ALA A 97 -5.08 -4.67 -12.81
N MET A 98 -5.56 -3.54 -12.28
CA MET A 98 -4.76 -2.55 -11.57
C MET A 98 -4.12 -3.14 -10.30
N ILE A 99 -4.77 -4.09 -9.64
CA ILE A 99 -4.29 -4.72 -8.40
C ILE A 99 -3.05 -5.58 -8.66
N PHE A 100 -3.05 -6.34 -9.76
CA PHE A 100 -1.93 -7.20 -10.14
C PHE A 100 -0.66 -6.41 -10.47
N LEU A 101 -0.81 -5.30 -11.19
CA LEU A 101 0.32 -4.42 -11.51
C LEU A 101 0.95 -3.84 -10.25
N ILE A 102 0.13 -3.40 -9.30
CA ILE A 102 0.62 -2.76 -8.08
C ILE A 102 1.41 -3.74 -7.19
N ILE A 103 1.00 -5.01 -7.12
CA ILE A 103 1.75 -6.06 -6.40
C ILE A 103 3.16 -6.23 -6.97
N MET A 104 3.29 -6.26 -8.31
CA MET A 104 4.59 -6.45 -8.94
C MET A 104 5.52 -5.24 -8.77
N PHE A 105 4.98 -4.02 -8.84
CA PHE A 105 5.81 -2.81 -8.74
C PHE A 105 6.29 -2.49 -7.33
N HIS A 106 5.58 -2.92 -6.30
CA HIS A 106 5.94 -2.62 -4.91
C HIS A 106 7.34 -3.14 -4.48
N PRO A 107 7.69 -4.44 -4.62
CA PRO A 107 9.02 -4.91 -4.25
C PRO A 107 10.14 -4.25 -5.08
N ILE A 108 9.86 -3.95 -6.36
CA ILE A 108 10.80 -3.25 -7.24
C ILE A 108 11.07 -1.83 -6.70
N LEU A 109 10.03 -1.08 -6.34
CA LEU A 109 10.15 0.27 -5.79
C LEU A 109 10.93 0.29 -4.47
N LEU A 110 10.65 -0.66 -3.57
CA LEU A 110 11.38 -0.79 -2.30
C LEU A 110 12.87 -1.07 -2.53
N LEU A 111 13.20 -1.98 -3.45
CA LEU A 111 14.59 -2.29 -3.81
C LEU A 111 15.29 -1.07 -4.41
N PHE A 112 14.62 -0.35 -5.31
CA PHE A 112 15.15 0.84 -5.95
C PHE A 112 15.49 1.95 -4.94
N LEU A 113 14.58 2.25 -4.01
CA LEU A 113 14.84 3.28 -2.99
C LEU A 113 15.91 2.85 -1.98
N LYS A 114 15.98 1.57 -1.62
CA LYS A 114 17.06 1.05 -0.78
C LYS A 114 18.42 1.14 -1.47
N PHE A 115 18.47 0.88 -2.77
CA PHE A 115 19.67 1.07 -3.59
C PHE A 115 20.09 2.54 -3.63
N ILE A 116 19.14 3.47 -3.80
CA ILE A 116 19.41 4.92 -3.73
C ILE A 116 20.01 5.30 -2.37
N LYS A 117 19.41 4.86 -1.26
CA LYS A 117 19.94 5.12 0.09
C LYS A 117 21.38 4.63 0.25
N TRP A 118 21.66 3.42 -0.23
CA TRP A 118 23.01 2.85 -0.19
C TRP A 118 24.01 3.66 -1.02
N LEU A 119 23.63 4.10 -2.22
CA LEU A 119 24.47 4.92 -3.09
C LEU A 119 24.83 6.27 -2.45
N PHE A 120 23.84 6.96 -1.84
CA PHE A 120 24.09 8.21 -1.11
C PHE A 120 24.99 8.00 0.11
N SER A 121 24.84 6.89 0.84
CA SER A 121 25.70 6.58 2.00
C SER A 121 27.16 6.39 1.60
N ILE A 122 27.44 5.82 0.42
CA ILE A 122 28.81 5.65 -0.07
C ILE A 122 29.39 7.00 -0.52
N LEU A 123 28.60 7.81 -1.24
CA LEU A 123 29.04 9.10 -1.74
C LEU A 123 29.32 10.10 -0.61
N ALA A 124 28.57 10.05 0.49
CA ALA A 124 28.78 10.92 1.65
C ALA A 124 30.01 10.56 2.50
N GLN A 125 30.61 9.37 2.29
CA GLN A 125 31.83 8.93 2.99
C GLN A 125 33.13 9.26 2.23
N LYS A 126 33.03 9.78 1.00
CA LYS A 126 34.15 10.30 0.20
C LYS A 126 34.24 11.81 0.33
#